data_AF-A0A5N6RWG8-F1
#
_entry.id   AF-A0A5N6RWG8-F1
#
_cell.length_a   1.000
_cell.length_b   1.000
_cell.length_c   1.000
_cell.angle_alpha   90.00
_cell.angle_beta   90.00
_cell.angle_gamma   90.00
#
_symmetry.space_group_name_H-M   'P 1'
#
loop_
_entity.id
_entity.type
_entity.pdbx_description
1 polymer ?
#
loop_
_entity_poly.entity_id
_entity_poly.type
_entity_poly.pdbx_seq_one_letter_code
_entity_poly.pdbx_strand_id
1 'polypeptide(L)'
;MTNTVVIDTSYGSTVGVVGHEPVAEHDSRTHVERLQVDIATAIEEAGLRSSDIERIVVGIGPAPFTGLRAGIVTAKALAFATAAELLGQDALSVQADMMAAYYRGEFSFPDSIEVAAAPAAEQGAAAETLAAPALVSHATLAVNDARRKQLYFTLIADDGGVPSDQPHGDGHGNRKVLVDMDIDYPQRIAERVNAAIAQHDSLSGIHTMVDVVGHGAAKYAESWSALSHLGMVLDASVLDMGAPGLTWYAEHAHENRGVTRAGSDGNADGGTIADSYTNHRAISPTDAIEPLYLRRPDVSVPSPLKHVLHHAGAEWAE
;
A
#
# COMPACT_ATOMS: atom_id res chain seq x y z
N MET A 1 -22.97 6.20 -9.62
CA MET A 1 -21.77 5.44 -9.20
C MET A 1 -20.96 5.19 -10.45
N THR A 2 -19.65 5.40 -10.39
CA THR A 2 -18.75 5.13 -11.52
C THR A 2 -18.43 3.65 -11.57
N ASN A 3 -18.55 3.01 -12.73
CA ASN A 3 -18.22 1.59 -12.90
C ASN A 3 -16.71 1.39 -12.77
N THR A 4 -16.27 1.09 -11.55
CA THR A 4 -14.86 1.04 -11.15
C THR A 4 -14.40 -0.39 -10.96
N VAL A 5 -13.38 -0.79 -11.73
CA VAL A 5 -12.68 -2.07 -11.57
C VAL A 5 -11.42 -1.84 -10.73
N VAL A 6 -11.16 -2.71 -9.76
CA VAL A 6 -9.92 -2.76 -8.97
C VAL A 6 -9.11 -3.97 -9.43
N ILE A 7 -7.81 -3.77 -9.65
CA ILE A 7 -6.84 -4.82 -10.00
C ILE A 7 -5.64 -4.67 -9.08
N ASP A 8 -5.42 -5.59 -8.17
CA ASP A 8 -4.20 -5.61 -7.35
C ASP A 8 -3.50 -6.95 -7.51
N THR A 9 -2.16 -6.89 -7.64
CA THR A 9 -1.31 -8.08 -7.75
C THR A 9 -0.14 -8.01 -6.76
N SER A 10 -0.38 -7.40 -5.59
CA SER A 10 0.69 -7.06 -4.64
C SER A 10 1.10 -8.21 -3.71
N TYR A 11 0.20 -9.17 -3.46
CA TYR A 11 0.45 -10.37 -2.65
C TYR A 11 0.03 -11.65 -3.40
N GLY A 12 -1.22 -11.70 -3.82
CA GLY A 12 -1.79 -12.64 -4.80
C GLY A 12 -2.30 -11.87 -6.02
N SER A 13 -3.48 -12.19 -6.51
CA SER A 13 -4.29 -11.25 -7.30
C SER A 13 -5.66 -11.06 -6.66
N THR A 14 -6.08 -9.81 -6.52
CA THR A 14 -7.45 -9.45 -6.13
C THR A 14 -8.03 -8.57 -7.22
N VAL A 15 -9.17 -8.99 -7.77
CA VAL A 15 -9.86 -8.29 -8.83
C VAL A 15 -11.33 -8.16 -8.48
N GLY A 16 -11.91 -6.98 -8.67
CA GLY A 16 -13.32 -6.79 -8.37
C GLY A 16 -13.91 -5.54 -8.98
N VAL A 17 -15.23 -5.47 -9.02
CA VAL A 17 -15.99 -4.26 -9.34
C VAL A 17 -16.50 -3.67 -8.02
N VAL A 18 -16.30 -2.38 -7.81
CA VAL A 18 -16.76 -1.69 -6.59
C VAL A 18 -18.26 -1.93 -6.37
N GLY A 19 -18.62 -2.37 -5.16
CA GLY A 19 -19.98 -2.77 -4.79
C GLY A 19 -20.28 -4.26 -4.93
N HIS A 20 -19.34 -5.07 -5.42
CA HIS A 20 -19.44 -6.52 -5.54
C HIS A 20 -18.30 -7.22 -4.78
N GLU A 21 -18.45 -8.50 -4.48
CA GLU A 21 -17.37 -9.27 -3.87
C GLU A 21 -16.21 -9.47 -4.86
N PRO A 22 -14.94 -9.37 -4.40
CA PRO A 22 -13.79 -9.60 -5.26
C PRO A 22 -13.57 -11.09 -5.57
N VAL A 23 -12.97 -11.34 -6.72
CA VAL A 23 -12.30 -12.61 -7.04
C VAL A 23 -10.85 -12.50 -6.54
N ALA A 24 -10.46 -13.38 -5.62
CA ALA A 24 -9.12 -13.39 -5.02
C ALA A 24 -8.40 -14.71 -5.32
N GLU A 25 -7.13 -14.62 -5.70
CA GLU A 25 -6.23 -15.75 -5.91
C GLU A 25 -4.95 -15.57 -5.09
N HIS A 26 -4.82 -16.37 -4.04
CA HIS A 26 -3.70 -16.28 -3.11
C HIS A 26 -2.49 -17.13 -3.54
N ASP A 27 -2.61 -17.96 -4.58
CA ASP A 27 -1.48 -18.73 -5.09
C ASP A 27 -0.55 -17.84 -5.96
N SER A 28 0.57 -17.46 -5.34
CA SER A 28 1.67 -16.71 -5.97
C SER A 28 2.24 -17.34 -7.26
N ARG A 29 1.90 -18.58 -7.61
CA ARG A 29 2.36 -19.24 -8.84
C ARG A 29 1.38 -19.11 -10.01
N THR A 30 0.08 -18.97 -9.74
CA THR A 30 -0.98 -19.02 -10.76
C THR A 30 -1.73 -17.70 -10.92
N HIS A 31 -1.63 -16.77 -9.96
CA HIS A 31 -2.32 -15.48 -9.99
C HIS A 31 -2.18 -14.72 -11.33
N VAL A 32 -0.97 -14.70 -11.93
CA VAL A 32 -0.76 -14.04 -13.23
C VAL A 32 -1.49 -14.74 -14.38
N GLU A 33 -1.54 -16.08 -14.36
CA GLU A 33 -2.19 -16.87 -15.41
C GLU A 33 -3.71 -16.76 -15.34
N ARG A 34 -4.25 -16.58 -14.13
CA ARG A 34 -5.69 -16.46 -13.87
C ARG A 34 -6.22 -15.04 -13.98
N LEU A 35 -5.34 -14.03 -13.87
CA LEU A 35 -5.70 -12.61 -13.85
C LEU A 35 -6.72 -12.19 -14.93
N GLN A 36 -6.53 -12.63 -16.18
CA GLN A 36 -7.46 -12.28 -17.26
C GLN A 36 -8.85 -12.91 -17.09
N VAL A 37 -8.88 -14.16 -16.60
CA VAL A 37 -10.12 -14.89 -16.33
C VAL A 37 -10.84 -14.25 -15.16
N ASP A 38 -10.12 -13.94 -14.08
CA ASP A 38 -10.71 -13.36 -12.87
C ASP A 38 -11.24 -11.94 -13.13
N ILE A 39 -10.59 -11.14 -13.98
CA ILE A 39 -11.12 -9.85 -14.47
C ILE A 39 -12.43 -10.06 -15.22
N ALA A 40 -12.49 -11.02 -16.15
CA ALA A 40 -13.70 -11.28 -16.91
C ALA A 40 -14.85 -11.74 -15.99
N THR A 41 -14.57 -12.62 -15.03
CA THR A 41 -15.52 -13.09 -14.02
C THR A 41 -16.06 -11.94 -13.18
N ALA A 42 -15.19 -11.09 -12.62
CA ALA A 42 -15.62 -9.96 -11.79
C ALA A 42 -16.52 -8.97 -12.56
N ILE A 43 -16.21 -8.70 -13.83
CA ILE A 43 -17.03 -7.83 -14.70
C ILE A 43 -18.39 -8.48 -14.99
N GLU A 44 -18.40 -9.79 -15.31
CA GLU A 44 -19.62 -10.54 -15.62
C GLU A 44 -20.54 -10.67 -14.40
N GLU A 45 -20.00 -10.96 -13.22
CA GLU A 45 -20.75 -11.05 -11.97
C GLU A 45 -21.35 -9.70 -11.53
N ALA A 46 -20.71 -8.60 -11.92
CA ALA A 46 -21.27 -7.25 -11.76
C ALA A 46 -22.36 -6.91 -12.81
N GLY A 47 -22.63 -7.80 -13.77
CA GLY A 47 -23.58 -7.57 -14.84
C GLY A 47 -23.12 -6.52 -15.86
N LEU A 48 -21.81 -6.26 -15.93
CA LEU A 48 -21.22 -5.24 -16.79
C LEU A 48 -20.60 -5.86 -18.04
N ARG A 49 -20.35 -5.01 -19.04
CA ARG A 49 -19.46 -5.30 -20.18
C ARG A 49 -18.16 -4.53 -19.99
N SER A 50 -17.11 -4.96 -20.69
CA SER A 50 -15.84 -4.23 -20.69
C SER A 50 -15.99 -2.78 -21.17
N SER A 51 -16.91 -2.51 -22.10
CA SER A 51 -17.25 -1.15 -22.58
C SER A 51 -17.91 -0.26 -21.54
N ASP A 52 -18.43 -0.85 -20.46
CA ASP A 52 -19.14 -0.12 -19.41
C ASP A 52 -18.19 0.32 -18.30
N ILE A 53 -16.92 -0.08 -18.35
CA ILE A 53 -15.89 0.28 -17.36
C ILE A 53 -15.48 1.74 -17.57
N GLU A 54 -15.66 2.55 -16.55
CA GLU A 54 -15.34 3.99 -16.57
C GLU A 54 -14.03 4.31 -15.84
N ARG A 55 -13.66 3.47 -14.86
CA ARG A 55 -12.44 3.63 -14.07
C ARG A 55 -11.79 2.30 -13.76
N ILE A 56 -10.47 2.29 -13.74
CA ILE A 56 -9.62 1.20 -13.27
C ILE A 56 -8.68 1.73 -12.19
N VAL A 57 -8.69 1.09 -11.02
CA VAL A 57 -7.74 1.32 -9.95
C VAL A 57 -6.77 0.15 -9.90
N VAL A 58 -5.48 0.42 -9.97
CA VAL A 58 -4.45 -0.62 -9.98
C VAL A 58 -3.48 -0.45 -8.83
N GLY A 59 -3.15 -1.56 -8.16
CA GLY A 59 -2.10 -1.59 -7.14
C GLY A 59 -0.74 -1.26 -7.73
N ILE A 60 -0.05 -0.29 -7.14
CA ILE A 60 1.31 0.13 -7.57
C ILE A 60 2.43 -0.40 -6.68
N GLY A 61 2.09 -1.24 -5.70
CA GLY A 61 3.00 -1.85 -4.73
C GLY A 61 3.03 -1.08 -3.41
N PRO A 62 4.03 -1.33 -2.56
CA PRO A 62 5.17 -2.24 -2.75
C PRO A 62 4.79 -3.72 -2.79
N ALA A 63 5.47 -4.48 -3.67
CA ALA A 63 5.16 -5.88 -3.96
C ALA A 63 6.31 -6.60 -4.70
N PRO A 64 6.30 -7.95 -4.80
CA PRO A 64 7.20 -8.67 -5.69
C PRO A 64 7.07 -8.27 -7.18
N PHE A 65 8.20 -8.10 -7.85
CA PHE A 65 8.32 -7.56 -9.22
C PHE A 65 7.38 -8.15 -10.28
N THR A 66 7.31 -9.48 -10.35
CA THR A 66 6.63 -10.17 -11.45
C THR A 66 5.13 -9.96 -11.42
N GLY A 67 4.50 -10.17 -10.25
CA GLY A 67 3.06 -9.97 -10.06
C GLY A 67 2.68 -8.51 -10.29
N LEU A 68 3.43 -7.59 -9.67
CA LEU A 68 3.15 -6.15 -9.78
C LEU A 68 3.13 -5.66 -11.23
N ARG A 69 4.12 -6.05 -12.05
CA ARG A 69 4.16 -5.66 -13.46
C ARG A 69 3.01 -6.26 -14.26
N ALA A 70 2.61 -7.50 -13.97
CA ALA A 70 1.50 -8.14 -14.66
C ALA A 70 0.19 -7.39 -14.42
N GLY A 71 -0.11 -7.03 -13.17
CA GLY A 71 -1.29 -6.23 -12.81
C GLY A 71 -1.29 -4.86 -13.49
N ILE A 72 -0.19 -4.12 -13.37
CA ILE A 72 -0.03 -2.79 -13.97
C ILE A 72 -0.18 -2.80 -15.50
N VAL A 73 0.48 -3.73 -16.18
CA VAL A 73 0.40 -3.82 -17.65
C VAL A 73 -1.01 -4.21 -18.08
N THR A 74 -1.66 -5.10 -17.35
CA THR A 74 -3.05 -5.52 -17.62
C THR A 74 -4.01 -4.35 -17.45
N ALA A 75 -3.91 -3.61 -16.35
CA ALA A 75 -4.73 -2.42 -16.10
C ALA A 75 -4.55 -1.35 -17.18
N LYS A 76 -3.31 -1.09 -17.61
CA LYS A 76 -3.01 -0.18 -18.72
C LYS A 76 -3.63 -0.62 -20.04
N ALA A 77 -3.49 -1.90 -20.39
CA ALA A 77 -4.06 -2.44 -21.62
C ALA A 77 -5.59 -2.35 -21.62
N LEU A 78 -6.23 -2.66 -20.48
CA LEU A 78 -7.67 -2.54 -20.31
C LEU A 78 -8.12 -1.07 -20.39
N ALA A 79 -7.46 -0.15 -19.68
CA ALA A 79 -7.73 1.29 -19.73
C ALA A 79 -7.59 1.85 -21.15
N PHE A 80 -6.55 1.43 -21.88
CA PHE A 80 -6.37 1.80 -23.28
C PHE A 80 -7.51 1.30 -24.17
N ALA A 81 -7.98 0.07 -23.96
CA ALA A 81 -9.04 -0.54 -24.75
C ALA A 81 -10.43 0.05 -24.45
N THR A 82 -10.68 0.49 -23.21
CA THR A 82 -11.99 0.98 -22.76
C THR A 82 -12.08 2.50 -22.67
N ALA A 83 -10.95 3.20 -22.78
CA ALA A 83 -10.79 4.62 -22.46
C ALA A 83 -11.14 4.98 -21.00
N ALA A 84 -11.10 4.00 -20.09
CA ALA A 84 -11.34 4.22 -18.66
C ALA A 84 -10.23 5.08 -18.03
N GLU A 85 -10.60 5.85 -17.01
CA GLU A 85 -9.65 6.53 -16.13
C GLU A 85 -8.77 5.49 -15.41
N LEU A 86 -7.45 5.66 -15.42
CA LEU A 86 -6.53 4.77 -14.72
C LEU A 86 -5.89 5.48 -13.52
N LEU A 87 -6.10 4.92 -12.33
CA LEU A 87 -5.55 5.40 -11.07
C LEU A 87 -4.62 4.35 -10.45
N GLY A 88 -3.48 4.81 -9.91
CA GLY A 88 -2.59 3.98 -9.10
C GLY A 88 -2.92 4.08 -7.61
N GLN A 89 -2.81 2.98 -6.89
CA GLN A 89 -3.05 2.92 -5.45
C GLN A 89 -1.93 2.19 -4.71
N ASP A 90 -1.35 2.85 -3.71
CA ASP A 90 -0.35 2.26 -2.82
C ASP A 90 -1.00 1.19 -1.92
N ALA A 91 -0.30 0.07 -1.75
CA ALA A 91 -0.82 -1.09 -1.03
C ALA A 91 -0.72 -0.94 0.51
N LEU A 92 0.13 -0.04 1.02
CA LEU A 92 0.39 0.06 2.46
C LEU A 92 -0.38 1.20 3.12
N SER A 93 -0.39 2.40 2.54
CA SER A 93 -0.96 3.61 3.14
C SER A 93 -2.46 3.46 3.40
N VAL A 94 -3.17 2.82 2.47
CA VAL A 94 -4.61 2.58 2.57
C VAL A 94 -4.97 1.71 3.78
N GLN A 95 -4.05 0.89 4.27
CA GLN A 95 -4.25 0.10 5.49
C GLN A 95 -4.24 1.00 6.73
N ALA A 96 -3.37 2.00 6.78
CA ALA A 96 -3.37 2.99 7.87
C ALA A 96 -4.65 3.83 7.86
N ASP A 97 -5.16 4.16 6.67
CA ASP A 97 -6.43 4.87 6.52
C ASP A 97 -7.61 4.07 7.04
N MET A 98 -7.67 2.79 6.69
CA MET A 98 -8.68 1.85 7.20
C MET A 98 -8.60 1.73 8.72
N MET A 99 -7.40 1.63 9.29
CA MET A 99 -7.21 1.55 10.74
C MET A 99 -7.66 2.81 11.47
N ALA A 100 -7.29 3.99 10.97
CA ALA A 100 -7.72 5.25 11.56
C ALA A 100 -9.26 5.39 11.50
N ALA A 101 -9.89 4.98 10.39
CA ALA A 101 -11.34 4.96 10.26
C ALA A 101 -12.00 3.96 11.21
N TYR A 102 -11.39 2.79 11.43
CA TYR A 102 -11.86 1.81 12.41
C TYR A 102 -11.92 2.40 13.82
N TYR A 103 -10.85 3.08 14.26
CA TYR A 103 -10.84 3.72 15.58
C TYR A 103 -11.81 4.90 15.73
N ARG A 104 -12.16 5.56 14.61
CA ARG A 104 -13.23 6.58 14.58
C ARG A 104 -14.64 5.99 14.51
N GLY A 105 -14.79 4.67 14.36
CA GLY A 105 -16.09 4.01 14.19
C GLY A 105 -16.71 4.24 12.80
N GLU A 106 -15.90 4.66 11.83
CA GLU A 106 -16.27 4.90 10.43
C GLU A 106 -16.08 3.64 9.57
N PHE A 107 -15.31 2.66 10.05
CA PHE A 107 -15.05 1.38 9.41
C PHE A 107 -15.25 0.23 10.38
N SER A 108 -15.81 -0.89 9.89
CA SER A 108 -15.98 -2.12 10.66
C SER A 108 -15.41 -3.29 9.88
N PHE A 109 -14.63 -4.15 10.55
CA PHE A 109 -14.15 -5.39 9.95
C PHE A 109 -15.32 -6.36 9.73
N PRO A 110 -15.37 -7.06 8.57
CA PRO A 110 -16.30 -8.16 8.35
C PRO A 110 -16.08 -9.30 9.36
N ASP A 111 -17.15 -10.05 9.69
CA ASP A 111 -17.09 -11.20 10.60
C ASP A 111 -16.10 -12.30 10.15
N SER A 112 -15.76 -12.35 8.86
CA SER A 112 -14.79 -13.28 8.29
C SER A 112 -13.34 -12.95 8.62
N ILE A 113 -13.07 -11.77 9.18
CA ILE A 113 -11.73 -11.31 9.50
C ILE A 113 -11.42 -11.60 10.96
N GLU A 114 -10.47 -12.51 11.19
CA GLU A 114 -9.96 -12.77 12.53
C GLU A 114 -9.04 -11.64 12.97
N VAL A 115 -9.48 -10.91 14.00
CA VAL A 115 -8.68 -9.87 14.65
C VAL A 115 -8.00 -10.48 15.88
N ALA A 116 -6.68 -10.66 15.81
CA ALA A 116 -5.89 -10.99 16.99
C ALA A 116 -5.61 -9.69 17.77
N ALA A 117 -6.26 -9.51 18.91
CA ALA A 117 -5.83 -8.51 19.88
C ALA A 117 -4.43 -8.85 20.38
N ALA A 118 -3.58 -7.85 20.63
CA ALA A 118 -2.30 -8.06 21.30
C ALA A 118 -2.50 -8.92 22.56
N PRO A 119 -1.54 -9.83 22.88
CA PRO A 119 -1.53 -10.46 24.18
C PRO A 119 -1.51 -9.34 25.24
N ALA A 120 -2.53 -9.33 26.10
CA ALA A 120 -2.58 -8.38 27.20
C ALA A 120 -1.25 -8.49 27.97
N ALA A 121 -0.50 -7.40 28.03
CA ALA A 121 0.74 -7.36 28.80
C ALA A 121 0.44 -7.89 30.20
N GLU A 122 1.18 -8.91 30.64
CA GLU A 122 1.08 -9.38 32.02
C GLU A 122 1.29 -8.16 32.93
N GLN A 123 0.23 -7.76 33.63
CA GLN A 123 0.24 -6.67 34.59
C GLN A 123 1.03 -7.14 35.83
N GLY A 124 2.34 -7.20 35.69
CA GLY A 124 3.30 -7.52 36.73
C GLY A 124 3.67 -6.27 37.54
N ALA A 125 2.98 -6.10 38.66
CA ALA A 125 3.43 -5.48 39.92
C ALA A 125 4.13 -4.09 39.86
N ALA A 126 3.34 -3.03 40.03
CA ALA A 126 3.39 -2.13 41.19
C ALA A 126 2.37 -1.01 40.97
N ALA A 127 1.37 -0.92 41.84
CA ALA A 127 0.43 0.19 41.87
C ALA A 127 1.15 1.43 42.39
N GLU A 128 1.80 2.17 41.49
CA GLU A 128 2.16 3.57 41.72
C GLU A 128 1.17 4.45 40.95
N THR A 129 0.46 5.27 41.75
CA THR A 129 -0.47 6.35 41.40
C THR A 129 -0.67 6.62 39.91
N LEU A 130 -1.77 6.09 39.34
CA LEU A 130 -2.21 6.42 37.99
C LEU A 130 -2.52 7.91 37.89
N ALA A 131 -1.60 8.65 37.25
CA ALA A 131 -1.92 9.90 36.58
C ALA A 131 -3.09 9.65 35.61
N ALA A 132 -3.85 10.71 35.27
CA ALA A 132 -4.93 10.64 34.29
C ALA A 132 -4.49 9.82 33.05
N PRO A 133 -5.35 8.97 32.47
CA PRO A 133 -4.93 8.10 31.37
C PRO A 133 -4.28 8.97 30.30
N ALA A 134 -3.00 8.70 30.03
CA ALA A 134 -2.28 9.38 28.96
C ALA A 134 -3.15 9.23 27.70
N LEU A 135 -3.30 10.31 26.94
CA LEU A 135 -3.96 10.23 25.64
C LEU A 135 -3.22 9.15 24.85
N VAL A 136 -3.93 8.10 24.41
CA VAL A 136 -3.35 7.04 23.60
C VAL A 136 -3.62 7.37 22.15
N SER A 137 -2.58 7.42 21.33
CA SER A 137 -2.69 7.49 19.88
C SER A 137 -2.35 6.14 19.26
N HIS A 138 -2.71 5.97 17.99
CA HIS A 138 -2.40 4.78 17.22
C HIS A 138 -1.43 5.11 16.10
N ALA A 139 -0.56 4.16 15.77
CA ALA A 139 0.21 4.15 14.54
C ALA A 139 0.06 2.80 13.86
N THR A 140 -0.07 2.80 12.54
CA THR A 140 -0.16 1.58 11.75
C THR A 140 1.20 1.26 11.14
N LEU A 141 1.76 0.13 11.55
CA LEU A 141 2.83 -0.56 10.84
C LEU A 141 2.19 -1.39 9.72
N ALA A 142 2.05 -0.76 8.55
CA ALA A 142 1.54 -1.44 7.37
C ALA A 142 2.65 -2.30 6.76
N VAL A 143 2.39 -3.59 6.53
CA VAL A 143 3.33 -4.56 5.98
C VAL A 143 2.77 -5.32 4.78
N ASN A 144 3.66 -5.78 3.90
CA ASN A 144 3.34 -6.74 2.85
C ASN A 144 4.50 -7.75 2.67
N ASP A 145 4.18 -9.04 2.48
CA ASP A 145 5.18 -10.12 2.43
C ASP A 145 6.14 -9.92 1.26
N ALA A 146 7.44 -9.97 1.55
CA ALA A 146 8.49 -9.84 0.56
C ALA A 146 9.28 -11.14 0.41
N ARG A 147 10.09 -11.22 -0.64
CA ARG A 147 10.97 -12.37 -0.85
C ARG A 147 12.06 -12.42 0.24
N ARG A 148 12.62 -13.60 0.46
CA ARG A 148 13.79 -13.83 1.35
C ARG A 148 13.53 -13.51 2.83
N LYS A 149 12.30 -13.74 3.31
CA LYS A 149 11.88 -13.54 4.70
C LYS A 149 11.95 -12.08 5.16
N GLN A 150 11.71 -11.16 4.25
CA GLN A 150 11.63 -9.73 4.51
C GLN A 150 10.19 -9.28 4.32
N LEU A 151 9.87 -8.07 4.78
CA LEU A 151 8.58 -7.41 4.53
C LEU A 151 8.85 -6.05 3.91
N TYR A 152 8.01 -5.66 2.96
CA TYR A 152 7.82 -4.24 2.68
C TYR A 152 7.03 -3.64 3.83
N PHE A 153 7.39 -2.45 4.29
CA PHE A 153 6.70 -1.83 5.41
C PHE A 153 6.78 -0.30 5.39
N THR A 154 5.83 0.34 6.05
CA THR A 154 5.82 1.77 6.39
C THR A 154 5.16 1.95 7.77
N LEU A 155 5.55 2.97 8.51
CA LEU A 155 4.93 3.31 9.80
C LEU A 155 4.26 4.67 9.71
N ILE A 156 2.95 4.71 9.91
CA ILE A 156 2.12 5.92 9.76
C ILE A 156 1.39 6.19 11.07
N ALA A 157 1.55 7.39 11.63
CA ALA A 157 0.82 7.80 12.83
C ALA A 157 -0.59 8.29 12.47
N ASP A 158 -1.58 7.93 13.28
CA ASP A 158 -2.88 8.57 13.31
C ASP A 158 -2.77 9.86 14.15
N ASP A 159 -2.89 11.01 13.49
CA ASP A 159 -2.88 12.32 14.15
C ASP A 159 -4.28 12.73 14.63
N GLY A 160 -5.24 11.81 14.66
CA GLY A 160 -6.61 12.06 15.11
C GLY A 160 -7.36 13.05 14.21
N GLY A 161 -6.88 13.28 12.99
CA GLY A 161 -7.46 14.24 12.06
C GLY A 161 -7.24 15.70 12.44
N VAL A 162 -6.30 16.01 13.36
CA VAL A 162 -5.92 17.40 13.64
C VAL A 162 -5.10 17.93 12.46
N PRO A 163 -5.55 18.98 11.75
CA PRO A 163 -4.74 19.61 10.71
C PRO A 163 -3.43 20.09 11.32
N SER A 164 -2.30 19.58 10.82
CA SER A 164 -1.00 20.02 11.31
C SER A 164 -0.57 21.23 10.48
N ASP A 165 -0.33 22.38 11.12
CA ASP A 165 0.25 23.57 10.47
C ASP A 165 1.76 23.39 10.14
N GLN A 166 2.35 22.23 10.48
CA GLN A 166 3.74 21.94 10.11
C GLN A 166 3.80 21.41 8.68
N PRO A 167 4.86 21.76 7.92
CA PRO A 167 5.09 21.12 6.63
C PRO A 167 5.20 19.61 6.87
N HIS A 168 4.16 18.89 6.46
CA HIS A 168 4.17 17.44 6.42
C HIS A 168 5.39 17.03 5.59
N GLY A 169 6.18 16.08 6.09
CA GLY A 169 7.05 15.29 5.22
C GLY A 169 6.21 14.74 4.07
N ASP A 170 6.86 14.29 3.00
CA ASP A 170 6.29 14.14 1.65
C ASP A 170 5.16 13.08 1.46
N GLY A 171 4.38 12.78 2.51
CA GLY A 171 3.35 11.76 2.63
C GLY A 171 1.92 12.19 2.27
N HIS A 172 1.05 11.18 2.22
CA HIS A 172 -0.33 11.20 1.76
C HIS A 172 -1.33 11.79 2.76
N GLY A 173 -2.18 12.70 2.29
CA GLY A 173 -3.19 13.34 3.14
C GLY A 173 -2.56 14.07 4.33
N ASN A 174 -3.37 14.42 5.32
CA ASN A 174 -2.91 15.16 6.49
C ASN A 174 -1.98 14.34 7.44
N ARG A 175 -1.63 13.09 7.12
CA ARG A 175 -1.03 12.14 8.08
C ARG A 175 0.49 12.23 8.18
N LYS A 176 1.01 11.86 9.35
CA LYS A 176 2.44 11.87 9.65
C LYS A 176 3.07 10.48 9.44
N VAL A 177 3.86 10.33 8.39
CA VAL A 177 4.73 9.16 8.19
C VAL A 177 5.89 9.23 9.18
N LEU A 178 6.08 8.18 9.98
CA LEU A 178 7.15 8.06 10.98
C LEU A 178 8.34 7.26 10.47
N VAL A 179 8.09 6.27 9.62
CA VAL A 179 9.11 5.53 8.88
C VAL A 179 8.64 5.38 7.45
N ASP A 180 9.40 5.91 6.51
CA ASP A 180 9.11 5.77 5.08
C ASP A 180 9.11 4.31 4.61
N MET A 181 8.50 4.09 3.45
CA MET A 181 8.40 2.76 2.87
C MET A 181 9.79 2.16 2.62
N ASP A 182 10.06 1.00 3.22
CA ASP A 182 11.31 0.28 3.09
C ASP A 182 11.09 -1.24 3.11
N ILE A 183 12.16 -2.02 2.91
CA ILE A 183 12.17 -3.47 2.97
C ILE A 183 13.23 -3.97 3.95
N ASP A 184 12.84 -4.71 4.97
CA ASP A 184 13.78 -5.25 5.95
C ASP A 184 13.29 -6.56 6.58
N TYR A 185 14.13 -7.17 7.42
CA TYR A 185 13.78 -8.33 8.21
C TYR A 185 12.90 -7.94 9.40
N PRO A 186 11.89 -8.75 9.77
CA PRO A 186 10.92 -8.44 10.83
C PRO A 186 11.52 -7.95 12.14
N GLN A 187 12.62 -8.56 12.61
CA GLN A 187 13.29 -8.13 13.85
C GLN A 187 13.87 -6.71 13.75
N ARG A 188 14.50 -6.39 12.61
CA ARG A 188 15.05 -5.05 12.35
C ARG A 188 13.93 -4.02 12.16
N ILE A 189 12.81 -4.43 11.57
CA ILE A 189 11.60 -3.60 11.49
C ILE A 189 11.13 -3.24 12.90
N ALA A 190 11.00 -4.21 13.81
CA ALA A 190 10.57 -3.94 15.19
C ALA A 190 11.52 -2.98 15.92
N GLU A 191 12.84 -3.13 15.74
CA GLU A 191 13.85 -2.20 16.29
C GLU A 191 13.66 -0.77 15.77
N ARG A 192 13.48 -0.60 14.45
CA ARG A 192 13.26 0.71 13.80
C ARG A 192 11.96 1.36 14.25
N VAL A 193 10.90 0.57 14.36
CA VAL A 193 9.58 1.04 14.82
C VAL A 193 9.66 1.51 16.27
N ASN A 194 10.27 0.74 17.17
CA ASN A 194 10.47 1.16 18.56
C ASN A 194 11.24 2.50 18.65
N ALA A 195 12.29 2.65 17.84
CA ALA A 195 13.06 3.91 17.80
C ALA A 195 12.22 5.10 17.31
N ALA A 196 11.43 4.90 16.24
CA ALA A 196 10.57 5.94 15.67
C ALA A 196 9.44 6.35 16.64
N ILE A 197 8.82 5.39 17.32
CA ILE A 197 7.78 5.65 18.32
C ILE A 197 8.36 6.35 19.54
N ALA A 198 9.49 5.90 20.09
CA ALA A 198 10.14 6.58 21.21
C ALA A 198 10.47 8.05 20.89
N GLN A 199 10.92 8.32 19.65
CA GLN A 199 11.13 9.69 19.19
C GLN A 199 9.80 10.46 19.06
N HIS A 200 8.77 9.87 18.47
CA HIS A 200 7.45 10.48 18.31
C HIS A 200 6.83 10.87 19.67
N ASP A 201 6.79 9.92 20.60
CA ASP A 201 6.17 10.06 21.93
C ASP A 201 6.92 11.09 22.78
N SER A 202 8.25 11.14 22.67
CA SER A 202 9.06 12.15 23.39
C SER A 202 8.74 13.59 22.96
N LEU A 203 8.27 13.79 21.72
CA LEU A 203 7.93 15.10 21.16
C LEU A 203 6.48 15.48 21.42
N SER A 204 5.56 14.51 21.44
CA SER A 204 4.12 14.74 21.62
C SER A 204 3.67 14.66 23.08
N GLY A 205 4.40 13.93 23.93
CA GLY A 205 3.96 13.56 25.28
C GLY A 205 2.76 12.59 25.29
N ILE A 206 2.42 12.04 24.13
CA ILE A 206 1.34 11.07 23.89
C ILE A 206 1.99 9.69 23.81
N HIS A 207 1.30 8.67 24.32
CA HIS A 207 1.75 7.29 24.21
C HIS A 207 1.14 6.66 22.95
N THR A 208 1.95 6.12 22.05
CA THR A 208 1.47 5.55 20.79
C THR A 208 1.45 4.01 20.82
N MET A 209 0.29 3.41 20.54
CA MET A 209 0.16 1.97 20.26
C MET A 209 0.44 1.70 18.78
N VAL A 210 1.08 0.55 18.49
CA VAL A 210 1.42 0.15 17.12
C VAL A 210 0.58 -1.03 16.69
N ASP A 211 -0.31 -0.81 15.73
CA ASP A 211 -1.07 -1.87 15.06
C ASP A 211 -0.29 -2.38 13.84
N VAL A 212 -0.09 -3.69 13.74
CA VAL A 212 0.61 -4.34 12.62
C VAL A 212 -0.40 -4.91 11.64
N VAL A 213 -0.45 -4.38 10.42
CA VAL A 213 -1.53 -4.67 9.47
C VAL A 213 -0.99 -5.04 8.11
N GLY A 214 -1.56 -6.07 7.50
CA GLY A 214 -1.28 -6.51 6.13
C GLY A 214 -0.63 -7.88 6.06
N HIS A 215 -0.51 -8.39 4.83
CA HIS A 215 -0.05 -9.76 4.58
C HIS A 215 1.39 -9.99 5.08
N GLY A 216 1.56 -11.05 5.85
CA GLY A 216 2.82 -11.40 6.51
C GLY A 216 2.88 -10.97 7.97
N ALA A 217 1.89 -10.24 8.48
CA ALA A 217 1.82 -9.86 9.88
C ALA A 217 1.77 -11.09 10.80
N ALA A 218 0.88 -12.05 10.58
CA ALA A 218 0.78 -13.23 11.45
C ALA A 218 1.99 -14.16 11.30
N LYS A 219 2.51 -14.31 10.08
CA LYS A 219 3.69 -15.13 9.77
C LYS A 219 4.92 -14.75 10.61
N TYR A 220 5.03 -13.48 11.02
CA TYR A 220 6.13 -12.95 11.80
C TYR A 220 5.72 -12.45 13.19
N ALA A 221 4.60 -12.94 13.74
CA ALA A 221 4.03 -12.52 15.03
C ALA A 221 5.04 -12.49 16.19
N GLU A 222 5.94 -13.47 16.25
CA GLU A 222 7.00 -13.51 17.28
C GLU A 222 7.91 -12.27 17.24
N SER A 223 8.19 -11.71 16.05
CA SER A 223 9.02 -10.51 15.91
C SER A 223 8.32 -9.27 16.45
N TRP A 224 6.99 -9.22 16.36
CA TRP A 224 6.17 -8.11 16.86
C TRP A 224 6.08 -8.08 18.38
N SER A 225 6.33 -9.20 19.06
CA SER A 225 6.43 -9.23 20.53
C SER A 225 7.55 -8.34 21.09
N ALA A 226 8.52 -7.95 20.26
CA ALA A 226 9.56 -6.99 20.61
C ALA A 226 9.11 -5.52 20.55
N LEU A 227 7.92 -5.23 20.00
CA LEU A 227 7.37 -3.87 20.00
C LEU A 227 6.94 -3.46 21.40
N SER A 228 7.37 -2.27 21.82
CA SER A 228 7.16 -1.78 23.20
C SER A 228 5.67 -1.62 23.54
N HIS A 229 4.87 -1.24 22.55
CA HIS A 229 3.44 -0.96 22.67
C HIS A 229 2.67 -1.61 21.52
N LEU A 230 2.71 -2.94 21.44
CA LEU A 230 1.97 -3.69 20.43
C LEU A 230 0.45 -3.56 20.63
N GLY A 231 -0.25 -3.13 19.58
CA GLY A 231 -1.70 -3.11 19.47
C GLY A 231 -2.22 -4.32 18.70
N MET A 232 -3.11 -4.09 17.75
CA MET A 232 -3.70 -5.14 16.94
C MET A 232 -2.67 -5.77 15.98
N VAL A 233 -2.77 -7.07 15.75
CA VAL A 233 -2.07 -7.76 14.65
C VAL A 233 -3.11 -8.32 13.69
N LEU A 234 -3.16 -7.77 12.49
CA LEU A 234 -4.13 -8.12 11.45
C LEU A 234 -3.40 -8.61 10.20
N ASP A 235 -3.48 -9.91 9.94
CA ASP A 235 -2.91 -10.54 8.73
C ASP A 235 -3.89 -10.51 7.56
N ALA A 236 -4.34 -9.30 7.23
CA ALA A 236 -5.24 -9.01 6.13
C ALA A 236 -4.97 -7.59 5.62
N SER A 237 -5.14 -7.39 4.32
CA SER A 237 -5.14 -6.09 3.67
C SER A 237 -6.56 -5.52 3.56
N VAL A 238 -6.66 -4.27 3.13
CA VAL A 238 -7.95 -3.62 2.81
C VAL A 238 -8.75 -4.44 1.79
N LEU A 239 -8.07 -5.09 0.84
CA LEU A 239 -8.72 -5.84 -0.24
C LEU A 239 -9.31 -7.18 0.22
N ASP A 240 -8.95 -7.65 1.40
CA ASP A 240 -9.53 -8.86 2.01
C ASP A 240 -10.84 -8.57 2.74
N MET A 241 -11.23 -7.29 2.84
CA MET A 241 -12.47 -6.84 3.50
C MET A 241 -13.71 -6.98 2.59
N GLY A 242 -13.63 -7.74 1.50
CA GLY A 242 -14.72 -7.95 0.54
C GLY A 242 -15.14 -6.68 -0.22
N ALA A 243 -16.43 -6.57 -0.54
CA ALA A 243 -16.98 -5.40 -1.25
C ALA A 243 -16.72 -4.04 -0.54
N PRO A 244 -16.83 -3.91 0.80
CA PRO A 244 -16.42 -2.70 1.52
C PRO A 244 -14.95 -2.34 1.32
N GLY A 245 -14.07 -3.34 1.30
CA GLY A 245 -12.64 -3.16 1.05
C GLY A 245 -12.32 -2.60 -0.33
N LEU A 246 -12.95 -3.15 -1.37
CA LEU A 246 -12.83 -2.62 -2.74
C LEU A 246 -13.27 -1.16 -2.84
N THR A 247 -14.39 -0.83 -2.18
CA THR A 247 -14.92 0.54 -2.15
C THR A 247 -13.91 1.48 -1.50
N TRP A 248 -13.40 1.11 -0.32
CA TRP A 248 -12.40 1.88 0.41
C TRP A 248 -11.13 2.10 -0.40
N TYR A 249 -10.62 1.05 -1.05
CA TYR A 249 -9.42 1.10 -1.87
C TYR A 249 -9.59 2.04 -3.08
N ALA A 250 -10.75 1.99 -3.74
CA ALA A 250 -11.04 2.83 -4.90
C ALA A 250 -11.29 4.30 -4.52
N GLU A 251 -11.98 4.55 -3.41
CA GLU A 251 -12.21 5.91 -2.89
C GLU A 251 -10.89 6.56 -2.47
N HIS A 252 -10.04 5.84 -1.74
CA HIS A 252 -8.71 6.31 -1.37
C HIS A 252 -7.86 6.66 -2.61
N ALA A 253 -7.89 5.83 -3.65
CA ALA A 253 -7.19 6.12 -4.91
C ALA A 253 -7.74 7.38 -5.59
N HIS A 254 -9.06 7.58 -5.54
CA HIS A 254 -9.72 8.73 -6.11
C HIS A 254 -9.42 10.02 -5.34
N GLU A 255 -9.50 10.02 -4.02
CA GLU A 255 -9.22 11.20 -3.17
C GLU A 255 -7.79 11.69 -3.34
N ASN A 256 -6.88 10.76 -3.56
CA ASN A 256 -5.46 11.03 -3.70
C ASN A 256 -5.03 11.35 -5.14
N ARG A 257 -5.96 11.37 -6.10
CA ARG A 257 -5.67 11.66 -7.50
C ARG A 257 -5.05 13.06 -7.63
N GLY A 258 -3.81 13.13 -8.10
CA GLY A 258 -3.13 14.40 -8.36
C GLY A 258 -2.34 14.98 -7.17
N VAL A 259 -2.11 14.22 -6.09
CA VAL A 259 -1.03 14.53 -5.14
C VAL A 259 0.31 14.27 -5.84
N THR A 260 0.70 15.21 -6.69
CA THR A 260 2.04 15.34 -7.28
C THR A 260 2.47 16.77 -7.04
N ARG A 261 3.38 17.01 -6.09
CA ARG A 261 4.08 18.29 -6.06
C ARG A 261 5.08 18.30 -7.22
N ALA A 262 5.04 19.35 -8.02
CA ALA A 262 5.89 19.52 -9.19
C ALA A 262 7.37 19.34 -8.83
N GLY A 263 7.99 18.26 -9.32
CA GLY A 263 9.42 18.27 -9.59
C GLY A 263 9.65 19.33 -10.66
N SER A 264 10.27 20.43 -10.26
CA SER A 264 10.62 21.55 -11.14
C SER A 264 11.31 21.05 -12.39
N ASP A 265 10.79 21.49 -13.52
CA ASP A 265 11.42 21.72 -14.82
C ASP A 265 12.79 21.09 -15.03
N GLY A 266 12.87 20.26 -16.09
CA GLY A 266 14.07 19.57 -16.54
C GLY A 266 15.32 20.43 -16.47
N ASN A 267 16.19 20.08 -15.53
CA ASN A 267 17.61 20.33 -15.69
C ASN A 267 18.40 19.18 -15.07
N ALA A 268 19.26 18.59 -15.89
CA ALA A 268 20.25 17.63 -15.46
C ALA A 268 21.32 18.38 -14.66
N ASP A 269 21.28 18.29 -13.34
CA ASP A 269 22.45 18.46 -12.48
C ASP A 269 22.19 17.70 -11.17
N GLY A 270 23.08 16.76 -10.86
CA GLY A 270 22.95 15.84 -9.74
C GLY A 270 22.90 16.55 -8.39
N GLY A 271 21.80 16.35 -7.66
CA GLY A 271 21.62 16.80 -6.29
C GLY A 271 20.36 16.20 -5.67
N THR A 272 20.57 15.23 -4.79
CA THR A 272 19.62 14.76 -3.74
C THR A 272 18.22 14.36 -4.23
N ILE A 273 18.08 13.12 -4.71
CA ILE A 273 16.78 12.49 -4.96
C ILE A 273 16.20 12.04 -3.60
N ALA A 274 15.42 12.92 -2.99
CA ALA A 274 14.40 12.58 -2.00
C ALA A 274 13.05 12.84 -2.67
N ASP A 275 12.71 12.00 -3.66
CA ASP A 275 11.41 12.01 -4.30
C ASP A 275 10.53 10.98 -3.60
N SER A 276 9.48 11.48 -2.96
CA SER A 276 8.56 10.72 -2.13
C SER A 276 7.89 9.54 -2.85
N TYR A 277 7.65 8.48 -2.09
CA TYR A 277 7.11 7.18 -2.52
C TYR A 277 5.66 7.22 -3.07
N THR A 278 5.10 8.41 -3.25
CA THR A 278 3.68 8.70 -3.34
C THR A 278 3.28 9.10 -4.76
N ASN A 279 3.26 8.13 -5.66
CA ASN A 279 2.86 8.39 -7.06
C ASN A 279 1.33 8.21 -7.22
N HIS A 280 0.54 9.10 -6.62
CA HIS A 280 -0.93 9.08 -6.70
C HIS A 280 -1.48 9.91 -7.88
N ARG A 281 -0.73 9.95 -8.99
CA ARG A 281 -1.16 10.64 -10.20
C ARG A 281 -2.16 9.76 -10.97
N ALA A 282 -3.11 10.41 -11.66
CA ALA A 282 -3.75 9.78 -12.81
C ALA A 282 -2.67 9.29 -13.78
N ILE A 283 -2.61 7.98 -14.01
CA ILE A 283 -1.59 7.38 -14.85
C ILE A 283 -2.12 7.47 -16.29
N SER A 284 -1.48 8.26 -17.14
CA SER A 284 -1.81 8.19 -18.57
C SER A 284 -1.54 6.78 -19.08
N PRO A 285 -2.38 6.20 -19.96
CA PRO A 285 -2.07 4.94 -20.64
C PRO A 285 -0.68 4.94 -21.32
N THR A 286 -0.18 6.12 -21.68
CA THR A 286 1.13 6.34 -22.31
C THR A 286 2.25 6.75 -21.35
N ASP A 287 1.97 7.01 -20.07
CA ASP A 287 3.01 7.43 -19.12
C ASP A 287 3.94 6.26 -18.80
N ALA A 288 5.24 6.54 -18.69
CA ALA A 288 6.18 5.59 -18.12
C ALA A 288 5.82 5.36 -16.65
N ILE A 289 5.39 4.13 -16.30
CA ILE A 289 5.27 3.74 -14.90
C ILE A 289 6.64 3.26 -14.47
N GLU A 290 7.27 4.00 -13.57
CA GLU A 290 8.40 3.51 -12.82
C GLU A 290 7.91 2.63 -11.67
N PRO A 291 8.24 1.33 -11.69
CA PRO A 291 7.84 0.44 -10.61
C PRO A 291 8.63 0.76 -9.33
N LEU A 292 7.96 0.74 -8.18
CA LEU A 292 8.53 1.17 -6.90
C LEU A 292 9.79 0.41 -6.48
N TYR A 293 10.04 -0.80 -7.00
CA TYR A 293 11.26 -1.56 -6.73
C TYR A 293 12.54 -1.02 -7.41
N LEU A 294 12.43 -0.13 -8.41
CA LEU A 294 13.57 0.55 -9.03
C LEU A 294 14.06 1.76 -8.22
N ARG A 295 13.32 2.16 -7.18
CA ARG A 295 13.57 3.37 -6.39
C ARG A 295 14.25 3.06 -5.07
N ARG A 296 15.19 2.13 -5.10
CA ARG A 296 16.04 1.80 -3.96
C ARG A 296 17.16 2.87 -3.87
N PRO A 297 17.43 3.48 -2.70
CA PRO A 297 18.48 4.51 -2.57
C PRO A 297 19.88 4.02 -2.99
N ASP A 298 20.08 2.70 -3.02
CA ASP A 298 21.34 2.00 -3.28
C ASP A 298 21.42 1.33 -4.66
N VAL A 299 20.35 1.33 -5.47
CA VAL A 299 20.30 0.66 -6.77
C VAL A 299 20.45 1.68 -7.89
N SER A 300 21.62 1.72 -8.53
CA SER A 300 21.78 2.40 -9.80
C SER A 300 21.06 1.62 -10.91
N VAL A 301 20.31 2.34 -11.75
CA VAL A 301 19.75 1.79 -12.99
C VAL A 301 20.90 1.19 -13.80
N PRO A 302 20.88 -0.11 -14.12
CA PRO A 302 21.92 -0.67 -14.98
C PRO A 302 21.91 0.09 -16.31
N SER A 303 23.09 0.58 -16.73
CA SER A 303 23.23 1.36 -17.95
C SER A 303 22.48 0.68 -19.12
N PRO A 304 21.60 1.39 -19.84
CA PRO A 304 20.77 0.79 -20.87
C PRO A 304 21.57 0.57 -22.16
N LEU A 305 22.70 -0.13 -22.10
CA LEU A 305 23.48 -0.49 -23.28
C LEU A 305 24.18 -1.83 -23.06
N LYS A 306 23.41 -2.91 -23.14
CA LYS A 306 23.93 -4.06 -23.90
C LYS A 306 23.53 -3.82 -25.34
N HIS A 307 24.49 -3.35 -26.14
CA HIS A 307 24.42 -3.49 -27.59
C HIS A 307 24.05 -4.94 -27.90
N VAL A 308 22.83 -5.17 -28.36
CA VAL A 308 22.47 -6.44 -28.99
C VAL A 308 23.19 -6.43 -30.33
N LEU A 309 24.33 -7.11 -30.39
CA LEU A 309 24.99 -7.43 -31.65
C LEU A 309 24.03 -8.28 -32.49
N HIS A 310 23.79 -7.84 -33.73
CA HIS A 310 23.02 -8.51 -34.79
C HIS A 310 21.49 -8.33 -34.80
N HIS A 311 20.99 -7.09 -34.82
CA HIS A 311 19.77 -6.82 -35.58
C HIS A 311 20.12 -5.92 -36.76
N ALA A 312 20.30 -6.52 -37.95
CA ALA A 312 20.15 -5.74 -39.17
C ALA A 312 18.71 -5.19 -39.16
N GLY A 313 18.57 -3.88 -39.31
CA GLY A 313 17.26 -3.23 -39.38
C GLY A 313 16.47 -3.82 -40.54
N ALA A 314 15.21 -4.15 -40.30
CA ALA A 314 14.28 -4.37 -41.39
C ALA A 314 14.10 -3.02 -42.10
N GLU A 315 14.60 -2.92 -43.33
CA GLU A 315 14.32 -1.78 -44.20
C GLU A 315 12.82 -1.78 -44.52
N TRP A 316 12.18 -0.65 -44.28
CA TRP A 316 10.81 -0.40 -44.69
C TRP A 316 10.81 -0.23 -46.22
N ALA A 317 10.15 -1.14 -46.93
CA ALA A 317 9.84 -0.94 -48.35
C ALA A 317 8.68 0.05 -48.46
N GLU A 318 8.89 1.13 -49.22
CA GLU A 318 7.86 2.05 -49.72
C GLU A 318 6.94 1.38 -50.75
#